data_AF-A0A7W1RTS0-F1
#
_entry.id   AF-A0A7W1RTS0-F1
#
_cell.length_a   1.000
_cell.length_b   1.000
_cell.length_c   1.000
_cell.angle_alpha   90.00
_cell.angle_beta   90.00
_cell.angle_gamma   90.00
#
_symmetry.space_group_name_H-M   'P 1'
#
loop_
_entity.id
_entity.type
_entity.pdbx_description
1 polymer ?
#
loop_
_entity_poly.entity_id
_entity_poly.type
_entity_poly.pdbx_seq_one_letter_code
_entity_poly.pdbx_strand_id
1 'polypeptide(L)'
;MLADYGSTKVTLREHPLELMRADLREEVVSSAGLERTRDGARVTVAGLVMARQRPATARGVTFMLLEDEHGTINLIVPPPVYERCRLAVRAEPLVIADGKLERREGVTNILCDAVRRLERPDLPLGEVRHIEPGRVWSSEAGEGRDVPERVAAAGGGGGADDLRAVAPTGHSFGRRGR
;
A
#
# COMPACT_ATOMS: atom_id res chain seq x y z
N MET A 1 1.05 11.64 9.24
CA MET A 1 -0.23 11.08 8.75
C MET A 1 0.07 9.85 7.90
N LEU A 2 0.49 8.77 8.57
CA LEU A 2 0.99 7.52 7.99
C LEU A 2 0.54 6.40 8.94
N ALA A 3 -0.73 6.44 9.34
CA ALA A 3 -1.22 5.73 10.51
C ALA A 3 -2.54 4.97 10.26
N ASP A 4 -2.83 4.58 9.01
CA ASP A 4 -4.01 3.75 8.72
C ASP A 4 -3.80 2.67 7.65
N TYR A 5 -2.54 2.32 7.34
CA TYR A 5 -2.22 1.20 6.44
C TYR A 5 -2.01 -0.13 7.20
N GLY A 6 -2.38 -0.20 8.48
CA GLY A 6 -1.93 -1.24 9.40
C GLY A 6 -2.77 -2.51 9.53
N SER A 7 -4.10 -2.47 9.41
CA SER A 7 -4.87 -3.63 9.93
C SER A 7 -6.26 -3.88 9.36
N THR A 8 -6.71 -3.17 8.33
CA THR A 8 -7.97 -3.52 7.66
C THR A 8 -7.87 -3.23 6.18
N LYS A 9 -7.78 -4.27 5.34
CA LYS A 9 -7.90 -4.16 3.87
C LYS A 9 -9.35 -3.87 3.48
N VAL A 10 -9.91 -2.80 4.01
CA VAL A 10 -11.20 -2.24 3.58
C VAL A 10 -11.01 -0.72 3.58
N THR A 11 -10.53 -0.19 2.48
CA THR A 11 -10.67 1.23 2.17
C THR A 11 -12.17 1.50 2.01
N LEU A 12 -12.82 2.09 3.02
CA LEU A 12 -14.16 2.68 2.89
C LEU A 12 -14.15 3.98 2.07
N ARG A 13 -13.12 4.19 1.25
CA ARG A 13 -12.83 5.44 0.54
C ARG A 13 -12.17 5.13 -0.80
N GLU A 14 -12.55 5.93 -1.80
CA GLU A 14 -12.09 5.94 -3.19
C GLU A 14 -10.57 5.76 -3.32
N HIS A 15 -10.12 5.11 -4.40
CA HIS A 15 -8.69 4.88 -4.62
C HIS A 15 -7.96 6.23 -4.72
N PRO A 16 -6.74 6.42 -4.15
CA PRO A 16 -6.09 7.74 -4.14
C PRO A 16 -5.94 8.39 -5.52
N LEU A 17 -5.76 7.56 -6.57
CA LEU A 17 -5.67 8.04 -7.95
C LEU A 17 -7.01 8.50 -8.52
N GLU A 18 -8.13 7.95 -8.04
CA GLU A 18 -9.49 8.36 -8.42
C GLU A 18 -9.72 9.83 -8.04
N LEU A 19 -9.33 10.20 -6.82
CA LEU A 19 -9.38 11.58 -6.32
C LEU A 19 -8.51 12.56 -7.13
N MET A 20 -7.42 12.07 -7.72
CA MET A 20 -6.46 12.87 -8.48
C MET A 20 -6.74 12.87 -9.98
N ARG A 21 -7.71 12.07 -10.47
CA ARG A 21 -7.88 11.78 -11.89
C ARG A 21 -8.20 13.03 -12.71
N ALA A 22 -8.93 13.98 -12.14
CA ALA A 22 -9.26 15.25 -12.77
C ALA A 22 -8.03 16.16 -13.01
N ASP A 23 -6.98 16.01 -12.20
CA ASP A 23 -5.75 16.81 -12.29
C ASP A 23 -4.67 16.13 -13.16
N LEU A 24 -4.87 14.86 -13.50
CA LEU A 24 -3.98 14.16 -14.42
C LEU A 24 -4.21 14.65 -15.85
N ARG A 25 -3.14 14.65 -16.63
CA ARG A 25 -3.26 14.94 -18.06
C ARG A 25 -4.07 13.85 -18.75
N GLU A 26 -4.79 14.21 -19.80
CA GLU A 26 -5.66 13.30 -20.56
C GLU A 26 -4.89 12.10 -21.15
N GLU A 27 -3.59 12.25 -21.42
CA GLU A 27 -2.77 11.17 -21.96
C GLU A 27 -2.42 10.07 -20.94
N VAL A 28 -2.75 10.26 -19.65
CA VAL A 28 -2.50 9.25 -18.61
C VAL A 28 -3.58 8.16 -18.64
N VAL A 29 -3.22 7.02 -19.22
CA VAL A 29 -4.13 5.90 -19.45
C VAL A 29 -4.33 5.09 -18.16
N SER A 30 -5.59 4.74 -17.88
CA SER A 30 -5.96 3.83 -16.79
C SER A 30 -5.68 2.37 -17.10
N SER A 31 -5.62 1.49 -16.10
CA SER A 31 -5.47 0.05 -16.30
C SER A 31 -6.57 -0.52 -17.20
N ALA A 32 -7.82 -0.12 -17.00
CA ALA A 32 -8.94 -0.47 -17.89
C ALA A 32 -8.79 0.12 -19.31
N GLY A 33 -8.14 1.27 -19.46
CA GLY A 33 -7.80 1.85 -20.77
C GLY A 33 -6.71 1.07 -21.51
N LEU A 34 -5.76 0.48 -20.77
CA LEU A 34 -4.70 -0.34 -21.36
C LEU A 34 -5.27 -1.58 -22.05
N GLU A 35 -6.39 -2.14 -21.60
CA GLU A 35 -7.04 -3.29 -22.25
C GLU A 35 -7.43 -3.01 -23.71
N ARG A 36 -7.85 -1.77 -24.00
CA ARG A 36 -8.24 -1.32 -25.34
C ARG A 36 -7.07 -0.73 -26.14
N THR A 37 -5.92 -0.54 -25.50
CA THR A 37 -4.74 0.05 -26.13
C THR A 37 -4.00 -0.99 -26.97
N ARG A 38 -3.59 -0.58 -28.18
CA ARG A 38 -2.85 -1.44 -29.12
C ARG A 38 -1.49 -1.85 -28.54
N ASP A 39 -1.11 -3.10 -28.78
CA ASP A 39 0.25 -3.58 -28.49
C ASP A 39 1.33 -2.74 -29.19
N GLY A 40 2.38 -2.42 -28.45
CA GLY A 40 3.48 -1.57 -28.89
C GLY A 40 3.22 -0.06 -28.86
N ALA A 41 2.03 0.39 -28.42
CA ALA A 41 1.73 1.80 -28.27
C ALA A 41 2.58 2.45 -27.16
N ARG A 42 2.88 3.74 -27.35
CA ARG A 42 3.45 4.59 -26.30
C ARG A 42 2.33 5.00 -25.35
N VAL A 43 2.53 4.82 -24.06
CA VAL A 43 1.54 5.15 -23.03
C VAL A 43 2.21 5.84 -21.86
N THR A 44 1.43 6.68 -21.18
CA THR A 44 1.74 7.18 -19.85
C THR A 44 0.72 6.58 -18.89
N VAL A 45 1.19 6.04 -17.77
CA VAL A 45 0.35 5.44 -16.73
C VAL A 45 0.72 6.02 -15.38
N ALA A 46 -0.23 6.05 -14.45
CA ALA A 46 0.01 6.50 -13.09
C ALA A 46 -0.62 5.52 -12.10
N GLY A 47 -0.07 5.44 -10.89
CA GLY A 47 -0.63 4.57 -9.87
C GLY A 47 0.14 4.54 -8.56
N LEU A 48 -0.48 3.90 -7.57
CA LEU A 48 0.11 3.56 -6.28
C LEU A 48 1.03 2.35 -6.45
N VAL A 49 2.27 2.42 -5.97
CA VAL A 49 3.21 1.31 -6.10
C VAL A 49 2.96 0.26 -5.02
N MET A 50 2.46 -0.89 -5.43
CA MET A 50 2.13 -2.01 -4.54
C MET A 50 3.31 -2.92 -4.26
N ALA A 51 4.18 -3.15 -5.26
CA ALA A 51 5.34 -4.02 -5.12
C ALA A 51 6.51 -3.56 -6.00
N ARG A 52 7.73 -3.91 -5.55
CA ARG A 52 8.99 -3.72 -6.29
C ARG A 52 9.85 -4.95 -6.13
N GLN A 53 10.36 -5.48 -7.24
CA GLN A 53 11.24 -6.64 -7.25
C GLN A 53 12.41 -6.38 -8.18
N ARG A 54 13.64 -6.66 -7.72
CA ARG A 54 14.84 -6.64 -8.54
C ARG A 54 15.58 -7.96 -8.36
N PRO A 55 15.10 -9.06 -8.95
CA PRO A 55 15.71 -10.38 -8.79
C PRO A 55 17.17 -10.36 -9.25
N ALA A 56 18.04 -11.07 -8.53
CA ALA A 56 19.46 -11.16 -8.89
C ALA A 56 19.69 -11.74 -10.29
N THR A 57 18.79 -12.60 -10.76
CA THR A 57 18.83 -13.27 -12.06
C THR A 57 18.35 -12.39 -13.21
N ALA A 58 17.67 -11.27 -12.94
CA ALA A 58 17.04 -10.43 -13.96
C ALA A 58 17.98 -9.39 -14.58
N ARG A 59 19.31 -9.59 -14.48
CA ARG A 59 20.35 -8.70 -15.05
C ARG A 59 20.12 -7.22 -14.72
N GLY A 60 19.67 -6.94 -13.50
CA GLY A 60 19.43 -5.60 -12.99
C GLY A 60 18.10 -4.95 -13.37
N VAL A 61 17.22 -5.64 -14.12
CA VAL A 61 15.84 -5.21 -14.40
C VAL A 61 15.04 -5.15 -13.09
N THR A 62 14.26 -4.09 -12.93
CA THR A 62 13.32 -3.95 -11.81
C THR A 62 11.89 -4.10 -12.31
N PHE A 63 11.11 -4.95 -11.64
CA PHE A 63 9.69 -5.11 -11.86
C PHE A 63 8.95 -4.30 -10.80
N MET A 64 7.95 -3.54 -11.21
CA MET A 64 7.05 -2.83 -10.30
C MET A 64 5.61 -3.20 -10.60
N LEU A 65 4.79 -3.28 -9.56
CA LEU A 65 3.34 -3.42 -9.68
C LEU A 65 2.72 -2.10 -9.24
N LEU A 66 2.01 -1.43 -10.13
CA LEU A 66 1.16 -0.29 -9.79
C LEU A 66 -0.29 -0.73 -9.63
N GLU A 67 -1.05 0.07 -8.91
CA GLU A 67 -2.50 -0.02 -8.78
C GLU A 67 -3.12 1.35 -9.09
N ASP A 68 -4.18 1.33 -9.90
CA ASP A 68 -5.11 2.44 -10.08
C ASP A 68 -6.51 2.01 -9.64
N GLU A 69 -7.50 2.90 -9.77
CA GLU A 69 -8.87 2.66 -9.32
C GLU A 69 -9.59 1.52 -10.05
N HIS A 70 -9.03 1.02 -11.15
CA HIS A 70 -9.64 -0.06 -11.93
C HIS A 70 -8.87 -1.38 -11.85
N GLY A 71 -7.61 -1.35 -11.41
CA GLY A 71 -6.80 -2.56 -11.33
C GLY A 71 -5.30 -2.31 -11.29
N THR A 72 -4.55 -3.34 -11.69
CA THR A 72 -3.09 -3.33 -11.58
C THR A 72 -2.39 -3.13 -12.91
N ILE A 73 -1.20 -2.53 -12.87
CA ILE A 73 -0.37 -2.26 -14.04
C ILE A 73 1.05 -2.76 -13.78
N ASN A 74 1.53 -3.67 -14.63
CA ASN A 74 2.89 -4.20 -14.52
C ASN A 74 3.88 -3.30 -15.24
N LEU A 75 4.93 -2.88 -14.54
CA LEU A 75 6.03 -2.12 -15.10
C LEU A 75 7.31 -2.95 -15.15
N ILE A 76 8.00 -2.88 -16.28
CA ILE A 76 9.35 -3.41 -16.47
C ILE A 76 10.27 -2.20 -16.62
N VAL A 77 11.18 -2.03 -15.66
CA VAL A 77 12.15 -0.93 -15.62
C VAL A 77 13.54 -1.47 -15.97
N PRO A 78 14.05 -1.21 -17.19
CA PRO A 78 15.39 -1.62 -17.59
C PRO A 78 16.48 -0.94 -16.74
N PRO A 79 17.68 -1.55 -16.60
CA PRO A 79 18.77 -0.98 -15.80
C PRO A 79 19.10 0.48 -16.12
N PRO A 80 19.22 0.92 -17.39
CA PRO A 80 19.52 2.33 -17.70
C PRO A 80 18.43 3.31 -17.21
N VAL A 81 17.17 2.88 -17.21
CA VAL A 81 16.03 3.66 -16.74
C VAL A 81 16.01 3.68 -15.22
N TYR A 82 16.28 2.55 -14.58
CA TYR A 82 16.42 2.46 -13.13
C TYR A 82 17.48 3.44 -12.61
N GLU A 83 18.67 3.48 -13.21
CA GLU A 83 19.74 4.35 -12.74
C GLU A 83 19.38 5.84 -12.92
N ARG A 84 18.74 6.22 -14.03
CA ARG A 84 18.24 7.59 -14.27
C ARG A 84 17.11 8.00 -13.33
N CYS A 85 16.21 7.07 -13.01
CA CYS A 85 14.98 7.32 -12.24
C CYS A 85 15.05 6.71 -10.82
N ARG A 86 16.25 6.54 -10.27
CA ARG A 86 16.51 5.70 -9.08
C ARG A 86 15.65 6.07 -7.88
N LEU A 87 15.46 7.37 -7.61
CA LEU A 87 14.65 7.84 -6.48
C LEU A 87 13.17 7.49 -6.67
N ALA A 88 12.61 7.81 -7.84
CA ALA A 88 11.22 7.51 -8.18
C ALA A 88 10.93 6.00 -8.09
N VAL A 89 11.82 5.18 -8.65
CA VAL A 89 11.65 3.72 -8.66
C VAL A 89 11.80 3.12 -7.25
N ARG A 90 12.74 3.58 -6.43
CA ARG A 90 12.98 2.98 -5.10
C ARG A 90 12.04 3.45 -4.01
N ALA A 91 11.65 4.73 -4.00
CA ALA A 91 11.11 5.36 -2.79
C ALA A 91 9.71 5.93 -2.96
N GLU A 92 9.32 6.34 -4.17
CA GLU A 92 8.08 7.09 -4.34
C GLU A 92 6.85 6.17 -4.31
N PRO A 93 5.87 6.44 -3.43
CA PRO A 93 4.69 5.59 -3.30
C PRO A 93 3.68 5.79 -4.44
N LEU A 94 3.59 6.99 -5.01
CA LEU A 94 2.81 7.25 -6.22
C LEU A 94 3.75 7.70 -7.33
N VAL A 95 3.60 7.10 -8.50
CA VAL A 95 4.45 7.38 -9.65
C VAL A 95 3.64 7.56 -10.92
N ILE A 96 4.24 8.26 -11.86
CA ILE A 96 3.83 8.30 -13.27
C ILE A 96 4.96 7.71 -14.11
N ALA A 97 4.61 6.82 -15.03
CA ALA A 97 5.57 6.10 -15.87
C ALA A 97 5.21 6.28 -17.34
N ASP A 98 6.23 6.63 -18.13
CA ASP A 98 6.14 6.67 -19.59
C ASP A 98 6.79 5.40 -20.13
N GLY A 99 6.15 4.75 -21.10
CA GLY A 99 6.70 3.52 -21.65
C GLY A 99 5.98 3.02 -22.90
N LYS A 100 6.35 1.80 -23.28
CA LYS A 100 5.73 1.06 -24.37
C LYS A 100 4.90 -0.09 -23.80
N LEU A 101 3.64 -0.19 -24.20
CA LEU A 101 2.80 -1.34 -23.86
C LEU A 101 3.30 -2.56 -24.64
N GLU A 102 3.54 -3.66 -23.92
CA GLU A 102 3.88 -4.96 -24.48
C GLU A 102 2.92 -6.03 -23.98
N ARG A 103 2.30 -6.78 -24.89
CA ARG A 103 1.51 -7.97 -24.58
C ARG A 103 2.33 -9.22 -24.87
N ARG A 104 2.59 -10.00 -23.82
CA ARG A 104 3.31 -11.28 -23.93
C ARG A 104 2.56 -12.34 -23.15
N GLU A 105 2.21 -13.44 -23.82
CA GLU A 105 1.56 -14.60 -23.18
C GLU A 105 0.29 -14.23 -22.37
N GLY A 106 -0.48 -13.26 -22.87
CA GLY A 106 -1.70 -12.77 -22.20
C GLY A 106 -1.45 -11.77 -21.07
N VAL A 107 -0.20 -11.47 -20.71
CA VAL A 107 0.15 -10.46 -19.71
C VAL A 107 0.46 -9.13 -20.38
N THR A 108 -0.13 -8.05 -19.86
CA THR A 108 0.17 -6.68 -20.28
C THR A 108 1.25 -6.10 -19.38
N ASN A 109 2.33 -5.62 -19.99
CA ASN A 109 3.45 -4.97 -19.31
C ASN A 109 3.72 -3.62 -19.96
N ILE A 110 4.22 -2.66 -19.19
CA ILE A 110 4.77 -1.41 -19.71
C ILE A 110 6.29 -1.47 -19.59
N LEU A 111 6.97 -1.50 -20.72
CA LEU A 111 8.42 -1.33 -20.77
C LEU A 111 8.74 0.17 -20.61
N CYS A 112 9.24 0.54 -19.43
CA CYS A 112 9.39 1.95 -19.06
C CYS A 112 10.59 2.60 -19.73
N ASP A 113 10.43 3.88 -20.11
CA ASP A 113 11.52 4.78 -20.53
C ASP A 113 11.84 5.84 -19.46
N ALA A 114 10.83 6.21 -18.68
CA ALA A 114 10.94 7.16 -17.58
C ALA A 114 9.94 6.82 -16.47
N VAL A 115 10.36 7.02 -15.23
CA VAL A 115 9.49 6.94 -14.05
C VAL A 115 9.73 8.20 -13.22
N ARG A 116 8.65 8.85 -12.83
CA ARG A 116 8.66 10.13 -12.11
C ARG A 116 7.74 10.02 -10.90
N ARG A 117 8.02 10.77 -9.85
CA ARG A 117 7.06 10.98 -8.76
C ARG A 117 5.79 11.58 -9.35
N LEU A 118 4.64 11.07 -8.94
CA LEU A 118 3.38 11.77 -9.18
C LEU A 118 3.18 12.74 -8.02
N GLU A 119 3.22 14.05 -8.30
CA GLU A 119 2.91 15.04 -7.28
C GLU A 119 1.46 14.89 -6.85
N ARG A 120 1.25 14.89 -5.53
CA ARG A 120 -0.11 14.99 -5.00
C ARG A 120 -0.52 16.46 -5.12
N PRO A 121 -1.74 16.77 -5.57
CA PRO A 121 -2.28 18.10 -5.36
C PRO A 121 -2.15 18.44 -3.88
N ASP A 122 -1.82 19.69 -3.61
CA ASP A 122 -1.73 20.31 -2.29
C ASP A 122 -3.12 20.44 -1.68
N LEU A 123 -3.76 19.30 -1.48
CA LEU A 123 -4.99 19.22 -0.70
C LEU A 123 -4.64 19.65 0.72
N PRO A 124 -5.45 20.55 1.34
CA PRO A 124 -5.23 20.93 2.72
C PRO A 124 -5.15 19.65 3.56
N LEU A 125 -4.08 19.53 4.35
CA LEU A 125 -3.91 18.41 5.27
C LEU A 125 -5.21 18.28 6.05
N GLY A 126 -5.86 17.11 5.95
CA GLY A 126 -7.11 16.87 6.66
C GLY A 126 -6.96 17.27 8.13
N GLU A 127 -7.99 17.91 8.68
CA GLU A 127 -7.95 18.41 10.05
C GLU A 127 -7.54 17.28 11.01
N VAL A 128 -6.41 17.47 11.70
CA VAL A 128 -5.88 16.48 12.64
C VAL A 128 -6.84 16.44 13.83
N ARG A 129 -7.78 15.51 13.80
CA ARG A 129 -8.61 15.22 14.97
C ARG A 129 -7.76 14.43 15.96
N HIS A 130 -7.45 15.06 17.09
CA HIS A 130 -6.88 14.37 18.23
C HIS A 130 -7.91 13.34 18.70
N ILE A 131 -7.61 12.05 18.50
CA ILE A 131 -8.42 10.97 19.05
C ILE A 131 -8.03 10.90 20.52
N GLU A 132 -8.82 11.51 21.38
CA GLU A 132 -8.69 11.30 22.82
C GLU A 132 -8.78 9.79 23.08
N PRO A 133 -7.83 9.19 23.82
CA PRO A 133 -7.92 7.78 24.17
C PRO A 133 -9.21 7.55 24.96
N GLY A 134 -10.17 6.87 24.33
CA GLY A 134 -11.42 6.50 24.94
C GLY A 134 -11.18 5.52 26.09
N ARG A 135 -11.55 5.95 27.30
CA ARG A 135 -11.52 5.21 28.58
C ARG A 135 -10.13 4.73 29.03
N VAL A 136 -9.65 5.39 30.07
CA VAL A 136 -8.67 4.84 31.02
C VAL A 136 -9.28 3.56 31.61
N TRP A 137 -8.60 2.43 31.42
CA TRP A 137 -8.85 1.25 32.25
C TRP A 137 -8.34 1.57 33.66
N SER A 138 -9.24 1.95 34.56
CA SER A 138 -8.90 2.17 35.95
C SER A 138 -8.74 0.81 36.64
N SER A 139 -7.52 0.49 37.04
CA SER A 139 -7.24 -0.62 37.95
C SER A 139 -7.44 -0.16 39.39
N GLU A 140 -8.67 0.05 39.83
CA GLU A 140 -8.98 0.23 41.26
C GLU A 140 -10.45 -0.09 41.54
N ALA A 141 -10.65 -0.89 42.59
CA ALA A 141 -11.85 -1.66 42.91
C ALA A 141 -12.97 -0.82 43.54
N GLY A 142 -14.23 -1.27 43.37
CA GLY A 142 -15.28 -1.05 44.38
C GLY A 142 -16.69 -0.73 43.86
N GLU A 143 -17.59 -1.71 44.03
CA GLU A 143 -19.02 -1.55 44.37
C GLU A 143 -20.05 -1.17 43.28
N GLY A 144 -20.49 -2.22 42.57
CA GLY A 144 -21.88 -2.69 42.58
C GLY A 144 -22.98 -1.79 42.01
N ARG A 145 -23.46 -2.14 40.80
CA ARG A 145 -24.89 -2.42 40.50
C ARG A 145 -25.10 -2.92 39.06
N ASP A 146 -25.83 -4.04 39.00
CA ASP A 146 -26.69 -4.62 37.98
C ASP A 146 -26.21 -4.77 36.53
N VAL A 147 -25.77 -6.00 36.22
CA VAL A 147 -25.54 -6.55 34.88
C VAL A 147 -26.86 -7.17 34.39
N PRO A 148 -27.42 -6.78 33.22
CA PRO A 148 -28.57 -7.47 32.69
C PRO A 148 -28.22 -8.88 32.20
N GLU A 149 -29.19 -9.74 32.45
CA GLU A 149 -29.22 -11.19 32.38
C GLU A 149 -28.76 -11.79 31.05
N ARG A 150 -27.99 -12.89 31.18
CA ARG A 150 -27.43 -13.68 30.09
C ARG A 150 -28.53 -14.41 29.31
N VAL A 151 -28.50 -14.34 27.98
CA VAL A 151 -29.07 -15.38 27.12
C VAL A 151 -27.96 -16.36 26.73
N ALA A 152 -28.22 -17.63 27.02
CA ALA A 152 -27.31 -18.76 27.00
C ALA A 152 -26.89 -19.23 25.61
N ALA A 153 -25.68 -19.78 25.51
CA ALA A 153 -25.37 -20.92 24.66
C ALA A 153 -24.19 -21.72 25.24
N ALA A 154 -24.37 -23.04 25.25
CA ALA A 154 -23.52 -24.11 25.82
C ALA A 154 -22.06 -24.09 25.31
N GLY A 155 -21.05 -24.68 25.95
CA GLY A 155 -20.96 -25.58 27.10
C GLY A 155 -19.63 -26.35 27.00
N GLY A 156 -18.86 -26.38 28.10
CA GLY A 156 -17.68 -27.23 28.36
C GLY A 156 -16.36 -26.77 27.71
N GLY A 157 -15.23 -26.63 28.39
CA GLY A 157 -14.81 -26.85 29.78
C GLY A 157 -13.27 -26.89 29.77
N GLY A 158 -12.60 -26.16 30.68
CA GLY A 158 -11.17 -26.33 30.94
C GLY A 158 -10.35 -25.04 31.11
N GLY A 159 -10.04 -24.70 32.37
CA GLY A 159 -8.74 -24.20 32.84
C GLY A 159 -8.15 -22.91 32.27
N ALA A 160 -8.28 -21.82 33.02
CA ALA A 160 -7.62 -20.54 32.78
C ALA A 160 -6.18 -20.53 33.33
N ASP A 161 -5.24 -21.12 32.60
CA ASP A 161 -3.81 -21.07 32.94
C ASP A 161 -2.92 -21.11 31.67
N ASP A 162 -3.19 -20.27 30.65
CA ASP A 162 -2.32 -20.24 29.45
C ASP A 162 -2.41 -19.01 28.53
N LEU A 163 -2.30 -17.79 29.08
CA LEU A 163 -2.26 -16.55 28.26
C LEU A 163 -1.00 -15.70 28.49
N ARG A 164 0.07 -16.32 28.99
CA ARG A 164 1.40 -15.69 29.14
C ARG A 164 2.38 -16.05 28.01
N ALA A 165 1.90 -16.58 26.88
CA ALA A 165 2.72 -17.24 25.87
C ALA A 165 2.67 -16.66 24.43
N VAL A 166 2.16 -15.44 24.19
CA VAL A 166 2.14 -14.88 22.81
C VAL A 166 2.53 -13.40 22.72
N ALA A 167 3.56 -12.99 23.45
CA ALA A 167 4.24 -11.71 23.19
C ALA A 167 5.62 -12.00 22.58
N PRO A 168 5.89 -11.64 21.30
CA PRO A 168 7.22 -11.78 20.74
C PRO A 168 8.21 -10.85 21.45
N THR A 169 9.37 -11.39 21.81
CA THR A 169 10.45 -10.67 22.50
C THR A 169 11.04 -9.57 21.62
N GLY A 170 11.07 -8.34 22.15
CA GLY A 170 11.72 -7.20 21.51
C GLY A 170 13.23 -7.40 21.40
N HIS A 171 13.75 -7.55 20.19
CA HIS A 171 15.19 -7.55 19.94
C HIS A 171 15.72 -6.11 19.94
N SER A 172 16.40 -5.74 21.02
CA SER A 172 17.17 -4.50 21.12
C SER A 172 18.50 -4.64 20.39
N PHE A 173 18.68 -3.93 19.27
CA PHE A 173 19.98 -3.80 18.62
C PHE A 173 20.76 -2.61 19.20
N GLY A 174 21.79 -2.92 19.99
CA GLY A 174 23.03 -2.16 20.03
C GLY A 174 23.31 -1.33 21.29
N ARG A 175 24.33 -1.75 22.06
CA ARG A 175 25.46 -0.89 22.45
C ARG A 175 26.74 -1.74 22.59
N ARG A 176 27.87 -1.13 22.20
CA ARG A 176 29.19 -1.71 21.89
C ARG A 176 30.01 -2.10 23.13
N GLY A 177 30.85 -3.14 22.94
CA GLY A 177 32.31 -3.10 23.13
C GLY A 177 32.90 -3.18 24.54
N ARG A 178 33.74 -4.20 24.76
CA ARG A 178 35.20 -4.08 24.98
C ARG A 178 35.87 -5.43 24.74
#